data_AF-A0A7S2U8G9-F1
#
_entry.id   AF-A0A7S2U8G9-F1
#
_cell.length_a   1.000
_cell.length_b   1.000
_cell.length_c   1.000
_cell.angle_alpha   90.00
_cell.angle_beta   90.00
_cell.angle_gamma   90.00
#
_symmetry.space_group_name_H-M   'P 1'
#
loop_
_entity.id
_entity.type
_entity.pdbx_description
1 polymer ?
#
loop_
_entity_poly.entity_id
_entity_poly.type
_entity_poly.pdbx_seq_one_letter_code
_entity_poly.pdbx_strand_id
1 'polypeptide(L)'
;MTASTKGSEDTTITIANGIEITMAGNSISVNGKASPMPSPFKDEENSVRSSLDIDSEPNKTDAWEESPPENIRKEKERMNTRLWRLTISSNVFFLIGSVFYFWISVLDLRWELVNEGIPPWVMEADDVYTWYYYAPQVEDDFVFNVGTTWVSKYQMLFFVAAFSFVITGALAMARVGGCLDSIMLVAGIFGLASAMTLHHDERITLILNSISVHLFCLEAITVFFRRRVSGSLKFWFWLSDGVFLLATTLGVALSYVYAFNKFNIPLARLSLFTSTLWLVSSVIFIGTAIHMRRHDESFEESLELECPCKKQITATNELE
;
A
#
# COMPACT_ATOMS: atom_id res chain seq x y z
N MET A 1 -36.37 7.93 45.33
CA MET A 1 -36.72 8.45 44.01
C MET A 1 -37.07 7.29 43.12
N THR A 2 -38.36 7.08 42.87
CA THR A 2 -38.91 6.03 42.01
C THR A 2 -38.99 6.57 40.59
N ALA A 3 -38.15 6.04 39.69
CA ALA A 3 -38.25 6.34 38.27
C ALA A 3 -39.27 5.40 37.62
N SER A 4 -40.32 6.00 37.08
CA SER A 4 -41.38 5.36 36.29
C SER A 4 -40.91 5.26 34.84
N THR A 5 -40.79 4.04 34.31
CA THR A 5 -40.54 3.80 32.89
C THR A 5 -41.85 3.85 32.11
N LYS A 6 -42.02 4.89 31.31
CA LYS A 6 -43.08 5.01 30.30
C LYS A 6 -42.48 4.94 28.90
N GLY A 7 -43.09 4.11 28.05
CA GLY A 7 -43.09 4.24 26.59
C GLY A 7 -41.90 3.61 25.87
N SER A 8 -42.06 2.36 25.43
CA SER A 8 -41.25 1.80 24.35
C SER A 8 -41.79 2.37 23.04
N GLU A 9 -41.10 3.37 22.47
CA GLU A 9 -41.37 3.85 21.12
C GLU A 9 -40.62 2.96 20.12
N ASP A 10 -41.36 2.27 19.25
CA ASP A 10 -40.78 1.47 18.17
C ASP A 10 -40.04 2.39 17.19
N THR A 11 -38.78 2.05 16.89
CA THR A 11 -37.94 2.84 16.00
C THR A 11 -37.92 2.19 14.62
N THR A 12 -38.41 2.90 13.60
CA THR A 12 -38.38 2.47 12.20
C THR A 12 -37.30 3.21 11.44
N ILE A 13 -36.40 2.47 10.79
CA ILE A 13 -35.32 3.02 9.95
C ILE A 13 -35.59 2.64 8.50
N THR A 14 -35.76 3.63 7.64
CA THR A 14 -35.91 3.42 6.19
C THR A 14 -34.54 3.58 5.52
N ILE A 15 -34.08 2.52 4.86
CA ILE A 15 -32.83 2.54 4.09
C ILE A 15 -33.17 2.75 2.61
N ALA A 16 -32.31 3.47 1.88
CA ALA A 16 -32.43 3.64 0.43
C ALA A 16 -32.62 2.28 -0.27
N ASN A 17 -33.53 2.22 -1.26
CA ASN A 17 -34.07 1.03 -1.95
C ASN A 17 -35.33 0.39 -1.33
N GLY A 18 -36.04 1.09 -0.44
CA GLY A 18 -37.39 0.66 0.01
C GLY A 18 -37.39 -0.53 0.95
N ILE A 19 -36.29 -0.74 1.68
CA ILE A 19 -36.19 -1.71 2.76
C ILE A 19 -36.52 -0.99 4.06
N GLU A 20 -37.56 -1.47 4.75
CA GLU A 20 -37.96 -0.98 6.07
C GLU A 20 -37.48 -1.96 7.15
N ILE A 21 -36.73 -1.44 8.11
CA ILE A 21 -36.31 -2.18 9.30
C ILE A 21 -37.04 -1.59 10.50
N THR A 22 -37.88 -2.41 11.15
CA THR A 22 -38.59 -2.02 12.37
C THR A 22 -38.01 -2.77 13.55
N MET A 23 -37.56 -2.03 14.57
CA MET A 23 -37.10 -2.59 15.85
C MET A 23 -38.16 -2.35 16.92
N ALA A 24 -38.74 -3.43 17.43
CA ALA A 24 -39.75 -3.41 18.49
C ALA A 24 -39.30 -4.34 19.63
N GLY A 25 -38.71 -3.78 20.68
CA GLY A 25 -38.11 -4.55 21.77
C GLY A 25 -36.96 -5.44 21.31
N ASN A 26 -37.01 -6.75 21.62
CA ASN A 26 -35.96 -7.72 21.27
C ASN A 26 -36.16 -8.39 19.90
N SER A 27 -37.11 -7.93 19.08
CA SER A 27 -37.34 -8.47 17.75
C SER A 27 -36.95 -7.47 16.66
N ILE A 28 -36.27 -7.97 15.64
CA ILE A 28 -35.93 -7.23 14.42
C ILE A 28 -36.74 -7.87 13.30
N SER A 29 -37.58 -7.08 12.63
CA SER A 29 -38.28 -7.51 11.42
C SER A 29 -37.79 -6.69 10.23
N VAL A 30 -37.49 -7.36 9.12
CA VAL A 30 -37.06 -6.75 7.86
C VAL A 30 -38.15 -7.04 6.84
N ASN A 31 -38.82 -6.00 6.36
CA ASN A 31 -39.84 -6.11 5.32
C ASN A 31 -39.26 -5.58 4.00
N GLY A 32 -39.00 -6.50 3.06
CA GLY A 32 -38.53 -6.19 1.72
C GLY A 32 -39.41 -6.87 0.67
N LYS A 33 -39.94 -6.10 -0.28
CA LYS A 33 -40.55 -6.65 -1.49
C LYS A 33 -39.43 -7.21 -2.38
N ALA A 34 -39.23 -8.52 -2.33
CA ALA A 34 -38.37 -9.20 -3.29
C ALA A 34 -38.99 -9.04 -4.69
N SER A 35 -38.31 -8.29 -5.57
CA SER A 35 -38.63 -8.30 -7.00
C SER A 35 -38.36 -9.72 -7.53
N PRO A 36 -39.29 -10.31 -8.32
CA PRO A 36 -39.09 -11.64 -8.86
C PRO A 36 -37.85 -11.66 -9.77
N MET A 37 -36.94 -12.61 -9.52
CA MET A 37 -35.83 -12.88 -10.43
C MET A 37 -36.39 -13.29 -11.79
N PRO A 38 -35.83 -12.78 -12.91
CA PRO A 38 -36.12 -13.33 -14.22
C PRO A 38 -35.65 -14.80 -14.27
N SER A 39 -36.53 -15.67 -14.73
CA SER A 39 -36.30 -17.11 -14.90
C SER A 39 -35.10 -17.38 -15.82
N PRO A 40 -34.33 -18.46 -15.57
CA PRO A 40 -33.31 -18.90 -16.52
C PRO A 40 -34.03 -19.39 -17.78
N PHE A 41 -33.81 -18.69 -18.89
CA PHE A 41 -34.30 -19.09 -20.20
C PHE A 41 -33.77 -20.49 -20.52
N LYS A 42 -34.74 -21.35 -20.77
CA LYS A 42 -34.60 -22.59 -21.50
C LYS A 42 -34.75 -22.30 -23.00
N ASP A 43 -34.06 -23.15 -23.74
CA ASP A 43 -34.35 -23.63 -25.09
C ASP A 43 -33.67 -22.96 -26.30
N GLU A 44 -33.40 -23.86 -27.23
CA GLU A 44 -33.22 -23.72 -28.68
C GLU A 44 -31.80 -23.58 -29.23
N GLU A 45 -31.17 -24.76 -29.35
CA GLU A 45 -30.64 -25.20 -30.64
C GLU A 45 -31.59 -24.80 -31.77
N ASN A 46 -31.18 -23.88 -32.65
CA ASN A 46 -31.67 -23.88 -34.02
C ASN A 46 -30.61 -23.35 -34.98
N SER A 47 -30.08 -24.32 -35.73
CA SER A 47 -29.58 -24.22 -37.09
C SER A 47 -30.31 -23.14 -37.91
N VAL A 48 -29.59 -22.14 -38.41
CA VAL A 48 -29.71 -21.65 -39.81
C VAL A 48 -28.35 -21.08 -40.24
N ARG A 49 -27.66 -21.83 -41.11
CA ARG A 49 -26.72 -21.25 -42.07
C ARG A 49 -27.49 -20.28 -42.96
N SER A 50 -27.22 -18.99 -42.82
CA SER A 50 -27.58 -17.98 -43.81
C SER A 50 -26.29 -17.32 -44.29
N SER A 51 -25.72 -17.93 -45.34
CA SER A 51 -24.76 -17.30 -46.24
C SER A 51 -25.45 -16.11 -46.91
N LEU A 52 -25.18 -14.91 -46.41
CA LEU A 52 -25.50 -13.66 -47.08
C LEU A 52 -24.15 -12.99 -47.35
N ASP A 53 -23.65 -13.24 -48.56
CA ASP A 53 -22.60 -12.48 -49.20
C ASP A 53 -23.11 -11.03 -49.32
N ILE A 54 -22.71 -10.18 -48.38
CA ILE A 54 -22.81 -8.73 -48.52
C ILE A 54 -21.43 -8.28 -48.98
N ASP A 55 -21.27 -8.25 -50.31
CA ASP A 55 -20.27 -7.45 -51.01
C ASP A 55 -20.53 -5.97 -50.67
N SER A 56 -20.05 -5.53 -49.51
CA SER A 56 -19.96 -4.12 -49.16
C SER A 56 -18.55 -3.67 -49.55
N GLU A 57 -18.47 -2.94 -50.65
CA GLU A 57 -17.28 -2.23 -51.07
C GLU A 57 -16.71 -1.45 -49.86
N PRO A 58 -15.41 -1.61 -49.53
CA PRO A 58 -14.78 -0.77 -48.54
C PRO A 58 -14.72 0.63 -49.14
N ASN A 59 -15.67 1.49 -48.75
CA ASN A 59 -15.59 2.92 -48.97
C ASN A 59 -14.42 3.45 -48.14
N LYS A 60 -13.21 3.27 -48.66
CA LYS A 60 -11.98 3.94 -48.27
C LYS A 60 -12.18 5.43 -48.55
N THR A 61 -12.93 6.07 -47.67
CA THR A 61 -12.67 7.47 -47.40
C THR A 61 -11.31 7.46 -46.70
N ASP A 62 -10.28 7.76 -47.48
CA ASP A 62 -8.95 8.11 -47.01
C ASP A 62 -9.12 9.35 -46.13
N ALA A 63 -9.58 9.13 -44.90
CA ALA A 63 -9.52 10.09 -43.83
C ALA A 63 -8.04 10.26 -43.56
N TRP A 64 -7.46 11.27 -44.20
CA TRP A 64 -6.13 11.76 -43.91
C TRP A 64 -6.12 12.03 -42.41
N GLU A 65 -5.52 11.12 -41.66
CA GLU A 65 -5.34 11.22 -40.23
C GLU A 65 -4.39 12.40 -40.02
N GLU A 66 -4.96 13.60 -39.90
CA GLU A 66 -4.20 14.82 -39.69
C GLU A 66 -3.39 14.60 -38.42
N SER A 67 -2.07 14.53 -38.58
CA SER A 67 -1.15 14.39 -37.47
C SER A 67 -1.48 15.45 -36.43
N PRO A 68 -1.58 15.09 -35.13
CA PRO A 68 -1.96 16.04 -34.10
C PRO A 68 -1.03 17.26 -34.14
N PRO A 69 -1.56 18.47 -33.98
CA PRO A 69 -0.80 19.69 -34.12
C PRO A 69 0.42 19.70 -33.17
N GLU A 70 1.51 20.32 -33.62
CA GLU A 70 2.84 20.24 -32.97
C GLU A 70 2.83 20.69 -31.50
N ASN A 71 1.91 21.59 -31.13
CA ASN A 71 1.69 22.04 -29.75
C ASN A 71 1.25 20.88 -28.82
N ILE A 72 0.31 20.03 -29.27
CA ILE A 72 -0.20 18.89 -28.50
C ILE A 72 0.91 17.86 -28.29
N ARG A 73 1.74 17.61 -29.33
CA ARG A 73 2.87 16.68 -29.20
C ARG A 73 3.89 17.17 -28.17
N LYS A 74 4.27 18.45 -28.21
CA LYS A 74 5.20 19.06 -27.24
C LYS A 74 4.65 19.04 -25.81
N GLU A 75 3.34 19.26 -25.64
CA GLU A 75 2.69 19.19 -24.34
C GLU A 75 2.69 17.77 -23.77
N LYS A 76 2.36 16.76 -24.60
CA LYS A 76 2.42 15.34 -24.24
C LYS A 76 3.83 14.92 -23.82
N GLU A 77 4.86 15.33 -24.55
CA GLU A 77 6.27 15.07 -24.21
C GLU A 77 6.68 15.67 -22.85
N ARG A 78 6.25 16.91 -22.57
CA ARG A 78 6.51 17.57 -21.28
C ARG A 78 5.81 16.85 -20.13
N MET A 79 4.56 16.47 -20.31
CA MET A 79 3.77 15.72 -19.32
C MET A 79 4.42 14.36 -19.04
N ASN A 80 4.78 13.60 -20.07
CA ASN A 80 5.47 12.32 -19.93
C ASN A 80 6.82 12.46 -19.19
N THR A 81 7.60 13.49 -19.53
CA THR A 81 8.87 13.77 -18.84
C THR A 81 8.67 14.08 -17.35
N ARG A 82 7.62 14.84 -17.01
CA ARG A 82 7.29 15.13 -15.61
C ARG A 82 6.87 13.87 -14.85
N LEU A 83 5.99 13.05 -15.43
CA LEU A 83 5.53 11.80 -14.81
C LEU A 83 6.69 10.84 -14.55
N TRP A 84 7.59 10.69 -15.53
CA TRP A 84 8.78 9.87 -15.38
C TRP A 84 9.69 10.35 -14.24
N ARG A 85 9.95 11.66 -14.14
CA ARG A 85 10.76 12.23 -13.05
C ARG A 85 10.14 11.96 -11.68
N LEU A 86 8.82 12.08 -11.56
CA LEU A 86 8.10 11.76 -10.32
C LEU A 86 8.20 10.27 -9.99
N THR A 87 8.04 9.38 -10.98
CA THR A 87 8.18 7.93 -10.78
C THR A 87 9.59 7.53 -10.32
N ILE A 88 10.63 8.04 -10.99
CA ILE A 88 12.02 7.77 -10.58
C ILE A 88 12.29 8.31 -9.18
N SER A 89 11.89 9.56 -8.90
CA SER A 89 12.10 10.15 -7.57
C SER A 89 11.40 9.33 -6.49
N SER A 90 10.15 8.94 -6.72
CA SER A 90 9.40 8.07 -5.81
C SER A 90 10.12 6.74 -5.56
N ASN A 91 10.58 6.06 -6.62
CA ASN A 91 11.28 4.79 -6.49
C ASN A 91 12.65 4.92 -5.80
N VAL A 92 13.35 6.05 -5.97
CA VAL A 92 14.59 6.35 -5.25
C VAL A 92 14.33 6.50 -3.76
N PHE A 93 13.29 7.24 -3.34
CA PHE A 93 12.94 7.34 -1.92
C PHE A 93 12.45 6.01 -1.35
N PHE A 94 11.73 5.21 -2.14
CA PHE A 94 11.32 3.86 -1.75
C PHE A 94 12.53 2.94 -1.50
N LEU A 95 13.55 3.03 -2.37
CA LEU A 95 14.82 2.32 -2.21
C LEU A 95 15.57 2.79 -0.97
N ILE A 96 15.70 4.10 -0.76
CA ILE A 96 16.35 4.67 0.43
C ILE A 96 15.66 4.17 1.71
N GLY A 97 14.32 4.25 1.77
CA GLY A 97 13.54 3.74 2.90
C GLY A 97 13.79 2.25 3.15
N SER A 98 13.80 1.45 2.08
CA SER A 98 14.03 0.00 2.15
C SER A 98 15.45 -0.36 2.59
N VAL A 99 16.47 0.40 2.18
CA VAL A 99 17.87 0.23 2.64
C VAL A 99 17.98 0.48 4.13
N PHE A 100 17.39 1.57 4.64
CA PHE A 100 17.39 1.87 6.07
C PHE A 100 16.60 0.84 6.88
N TYR A 101 15.46 0.38 6.37
CA TYR A 101 14.66 -0.66 7.01
C TYR A 101 15.41 -2.01 7.07
N PHE A 102 16.11 -2.38 5.99
CA PHE A 102 17.02 -3.52 5.98
C PHE A 102 18.15 -3.37 7.02
N TRP A 103 18.75 -2.18 7.10
CA TRP A 103 19.81 -1.90 8.07
C TRP A 103 19.32 -2.05 9.51
N ILE A 104 18.11 -1.56 9.81
CA ILE A 104 17.46 -1.75 11.12
C ILE A 104 17.31 -3.24 11.43
N SER A 105 16.81 -4.06 10.49
CA SER A 105 16.68 -5.50 10.71
C SER A 105 18.02 -6.22 10.89
N VAL A 106 19.11 -5.71 10.31
CA VAL A 106 20.47 -6.22 10.58
C VAL A 106 20.89 -5.90 12.01
N LEU A 107 20.60 -4.68 12.49
CA LEU A 107 20.86 -4.28 13.87
C LEU A 107 20.03 -5.14 14.85
N ASP A 108 18.75 -5.37 14.57
CA ASP A 108 17.88 -6.25 15.35
C ASP A 108 18.45 -7.66 15.47
N LEU A 109 18.88 -8.26 14.36
CA LEU A 109 19.48 -9.59 14.37
C LEU A 109 20.81 -9.60 15.13
N ARG A 110 21.64 -8.58 14.96
CA ARG A 110 22.90 -8.46 15.69
C ARG A 110 22.66 -8.33 17.20
N TRP A 111 21.67 -7.53 17.60
CA TRP A 111 21.25 -7.36 18.98
C TRP A 111 20.83 -8.70 19.61
N GLU A 112 19.94 -9.43 18.95
CA GLU A 112 19.48 -10.74 19.44
C GLU A 112 20.60 -11.79 19.53
N LEU A 113 21.54 -11.79 18.57
CA LEU A 113 22.70 -12.69 18.60
C LEU A 113 23.67 -12.37 19.74
N VAL A 114 23.84 -11.09 20.09
CA VAL A 114 24.65 -10.68 21.23
C VAL A 114 23.95 -11.06 22.54
N ASN A 115 22.64 -10.85 22.61
CA ASN A 115 21.85 -11.10 23.82
C ASN A 115 21.73 -12.59 24.19
N GLU A 116 21.83 -13.51 23.23
CA GLU A 116 21.79 -14.95 23.51
C GLU A 116 22.88 -15.39 24.51
N GLY A 117 24.00 -14.67 24.56
CA GLY A 117 25.11 -14.92 25.50
C GLY A 117 25.00 -14.16 26.83
N ILE A 118 24.04 -13.25 26.97
CA ILE A 118 23.96 -12.36 28.14
C ILE A 118 23.06 -12.98 29.22
N PRO A 119 23.54 -13.12 30.47
CA PRO A 119 22.72 -13.64 31.56
C PRO A 119 21.45 -12.81 31.79
N PRO A 120 20.29 -13.42 32.13
CA PRO A 120 19.03 -12.68 32.31
C PRO A 120 19.09 -11.53 33.31
N TRP A 121 19.87 -11.68 34.39
CA TRP A 121 20.02 -10.63 35.41
C TRP A 121 20.79 -9.39 34.90
N VAL A 122 21.63 -9.55 33.87
CA VAL A 122 22.29 -8.41 33.18
C VAL A 122 21.29 -7.70 32.29
N MET A 123 20.42 -8.44 31.59
CA MET A 123 19.34 -7.86 30.77
C MET A 123 18.31 -7.09 31.61
N GLU A 124 18.13 -7.48 32.87
CA GLU A 124 17.25 -6.81 33.85
C GLU A 124 17.94 -5.64 34.57
N ALA A 125 19.26 -5.49 34.42
CA ALA A 125 20.00 -4.41 35.06
C ALA A 125 19.79 -3.08 34.32
N ASP A 126 19.34 -2.05 35.05
CA ASP A 126 19.12 -0.69 34.54
C ASP A 126 20.34 0.24 34.81
N ASP A 127 21.53 -0.35 35.00
CA ASP A 127 22.74 0.39 35.31
C ASP A 127 23.82 0.24 34.22
N VAL A 128 24.42 1.37 33.83
CA VAL A 128 25.44 1.45 32.78
C VAL A 128 26.66 0.60 33.12
N TYR A 129 26.98 0.42 34.41
CA TYR A 129 28.17 -0.31 34.84
C TYR A 129 28.06 -1.81 34.51
N THR A 130 26.91 -2.42 34.78
CA THR A 130 26.62 -3.81 34.43
C THR A 130 26.69 -4.03 32.91
N TRP A 131 26.10 -3.14 32.12
CA TRP A 131 26.15 -3.21 30.65
C TRP A 131 27.57 -2.98 30.10
N TYR A 132 28.33 -2.04 30.66
CA TYR A 132 29.72 -1.78 30.28
C TYR A 132 30.61 -3.01 30.51
N TYR A 133 30.39 -3.77 31.58
CA TYR A 133 31.19 -4.96 31.89
C TYR A 133 30.84 -6.16 31.00
N TYR A 134 29.55 -6.41 30.77
CA TYR A 134 29.09 -7.61 30.06
C TYR A 134 28.99 -7.44 28.54
N ALA A 135 28.81 -6.21 28.07
CA ALA A 135 28.58 -5.92 26.67
C ALA A 135 29.35 -4.68 26.19
N PRO A 136 30.68 -4.57 26.42
CA PRO A 136 31.46 -3.39 26.02
C PRO A 136 31.50 -3.15 24.49
N GLN A 137 31.10 -4.14 23.70
CA GLN A 137 31.00 -4.06 22.24
C GLN A 137 29.58 -3.80 21.72
N VAL A 138 28.58 -3.77 22.60
CA VAL A 138 27.31 -3.15 22.26
C VAL A 138 27.63 -1.66 22.20
N GLU A 139 27.84 -1.17 20.98
CA GLU A 139 27.97 0.26 20.75
C GLU A 139 26.80 0.95 21.43
N ASP A 140 27.11 1.94 22.26
CA ASP A 140 26.08 2.81 22.80
C ASP A 140 25.33 3.41 21.60
N ASP A 141 24.07 3.01 21.45
CA ASP A 141 23.19 3.50 20.41
C ASP A 141 22.82 4.96 20.66
N PHE A 142 23.27 5.55 21.76
CA PHE A 142 23.13 6.95 22.05
C PHE A 142 23.82 7.86 21.02
N VAL A 143 23.08 8.87 20.54
CA VAL A 143 23.63 9.94 19.70
C VAL A 143 23.62 11.27 20.43
N PHE A 144 22.46 11.70 20.94
CA PHE A 144 22.30 12.97 21.68
C PHE A 144 21.04 12.97 22.56
N ASN A 145 20.96 13.94 23.47
CA ASN A 145 19.81 14.18 24.34
C ASN A 145 19.03 15.43 23.92
N VAL A 146 17.70 15.37 24.01
CA VAL A 146 16.80 16.52 23.89
C VAL A 146 15.99 16.61 25.19
N GLY A 147 16.40 17.51 26.08
CA GLY A 147 15.83 17.58 27.44
C GLY A 147 16.16 16.32 28.24
N THR A 148 15.13 15.57 28.63
CA THR A 148 15.25 14.29 29.36
C THR A 148 15.15 13.06 28.46
N THR A 149 14.98 13.24 27.15
CA THR A 149 14.81 12.15 26.19
C THR A 149 16.10 11.89 25.43
N TRP A 150 16.53 10.63 25.46
CA TRP A 150 17.70 10.13 24.74
C TRP A 150 17.28 9.74 23.33
N VAL A 151 18.06 10.14 22.31
CA VAL A 151 17.81 9.78 20.91
C VAL A 151 18.85 8.75 20.47
N SER A 152 18.36 7.60 20.04
CA SER A 152 19.21 6.50 19.58
C SER A 152 19.47 6.52 18.07
N LYS A 153 20.59 5.94 17.63
CA LYS A 153 20.91 5.68 16.21
C LYS A 153 19.77 4.88 15.57
N TYR A 154 19.26 3.88 16.29
CA TYR A 154 18.11 3.08 15.89
C TYR A 154 16.89 3.95 15.57
N GLN A 155 16.54 4.88 16.47
CA GLN A 155 15.41 5.79 16.26
C GLN A 155 15.62 6.71 15.04
N MET A 156 16.83 7.24 14.86
CA MET A 156 17.15 8.08 13.70
C MET A 156 17.02 7.31 12.38
N LEU A 157 17.53 6.08 12.33
CA LEU A 157 17.40 5.21 11.15
C LEU A 157 15.93 4.92 10.85
N PHE A 158 15.14 4.60 11.89
CA PHE A 158 13.72 4.30 11.72
C PHE A 158 12.93 5.53 11.26
N PHE A 159 13.24 6.71 11.81
CA PHE A 159 12.66 7.97 11.36
C PHE A 159 12.98 8.26 9.88
N VAL A 160 14.24 8.12 9.47
CA VAL A 160 14.65 8.36 8.07
C VAL A 160 14.00 7.36 7.12
N ALA A 161 13.90 6.09 7.51
CA ALA A 161 13.20 5.07 6.74
C ALA A 161 11.73 5.45 6.53
N ALA A 162 11.01 5.74 7.62
CA ALA A 162 9.60 6.10 7.58
C ALA A 162 9.36 7.41 6.80
N PHE A 163 10.20 8.42 7.00
CA PHE A 163 10.12 9.69 6.28
C PHE A 163 10.32 9.51 4.77
N SER A 164 11.23 8.62 4.36
CA SER A 164 11.42 8.28 2.95
C SER A 164 10.15 7.65 2.35
N PHE A 165 9.43 6.83 3.09
CA PHE A 165 8.14 6.30 2.64
C PHE A 165 7.03 7.35 2.60
N VAL A 166 7.01 8.33 3.50
CA VAL A 166 6.11 9.50 3.40
C VAL A 166 6.36 10.25 2.10
N ILE A 167 7.61 10.56 1.76
CA ILE A 167 7.96 11.24 0.51
C ILE A 167 7.53 10.38 -0.70
N THR A 168 7.77 9.07 -0.63
CA THR A 168 7.34 8.13 -1.67
C THR A 168 5.83 8.21 -1.91
N GLY A 169 5.02 8.15 -0.85
CA GLY A 169 3.57 8.29 -0.93
C GLY A 169 3.13 9.66 -1.46
N ALA A 170 3.77 10.74 -1.03
CA ALA A 170 3.46 12.09 -1.51
C ALA A 170 3.75 12.26 -3.02
N LEU A 171 4.87 11.70 -3.50
CA LEU A 171 5.24 11.71 -4.93
C LEU A 171 4.31 10.81 -5.76
N ALA A 172 3.91 9.65 -5.24
CA ALA A 172 2.94 8.77 -5.87
C ALA A 172 1.58 9.47 -6.04
N MET A 173 1.10 10.14 -4.98
CA MET A 173 -0.12 10.94 -5.00
C MET A 173 -0.03 12.10 -6.01
N ALA A 174 1.10 12.81 -6.07
CA ALA A 174 1.32 13.90 -7.01
C ALA A 174 1.35 13.45 -8.49
N ARG A 175 1.61 12.15 -8.74
CA ARG A 175 1.68 11.57 -10.09
C ARG A 175 0.31 11.19 -10.64
N VAL A 176 -0.51 10.48 -9.87
CA VAL A 176 -1.77 9.87 -10.35
C VAL A 176 -3.00 10.64 -9.87
N GLY A 177 -2.90 11.36 -8.73
CA GLY A 177 -4.01 12.12 -8.15
C GLY A 177 -5.16 11.26 -7.62
N GLY A 178 -4.96 9.94 -7.47
CA GLY A 178 -6.00 9.01 -7.03
C GLY A 178 -6.08 8.91 -5.50
N CYS A 179 -7.28 8.60 -5.00
CA CYS A 179 -7.50 8.33 -3.57
C CYS A 179 -6.69 7.11 -3.08
N LEU A 180 -6.48 6.11 -3.92
CA LEU A 180 -5.72 4.91 -3.55
C LEU A 180 -4.25 5.23 -3.24
N ASP A 181 -3.63 6.14 -3.99
CA ASP A 181 -2.24 6.55 -3.74
C ASP A 181 -2.06 7.28 -2.38
N SER A 182 -3.16 7.73 -1.74
CA SER A 182 -3.11 8.31 -0.40
C SER A 182 -2.85 7.27 0.70
N ILE A 183 -3.15 5.99 0.47
CA ILE A 183 -2.95 4.92 1.45
C ILE A 183 -1.46 4.81 1.78
N MET A 184 -0.59 4.83 0.77
CA MET A 184 0.87 4.80 0.96
C MET A 184 1.39 5.99 1.78
N LEU A 185 0.86 7.19 1.53
CA LEU A 185 1.21 8.38 2.28
C LEU A 185 0.80 8.25 3.76
N VAL A 186 -0.45 7.83 4.01
CA VAL A 186 -0.96 7.62 5.37
C VAL A 186 -0.17 6.51 6.08
N ALA A 187 0.16 5.42 5.40
CA ALA A 187 1.01 4.35 5.94
C ALA A 187 2.37 4.90 6.41
N GLY A 188 3.03 5.71 5.57
CA GLY A 188 4.28 6.38 5.92
C GLY A 188 4.14 7.30 7.14
N ILE A 189 3.04 8.06 7.25
CA ILE A 189 2.79 8.97 8.38
C ILE A 189 2.66 8.18 9.69
N PHE A 190 1.94 7.05 9.68
CA PHE A 190 1.84 6.17 10.85
C PHE A 190 3.21 5.57 11.23
N GLY A 191 4.01 5.17 10.24
CA GLY A 191 5.39 4.71 10.48
C GLY A 191 6.26 5.80 11.10
N LEU A 192 6.11 7.05 10.63
CA LEU A 192 6.85 8.19 11.16
C LEU A 192 6.44 8.52 12.59
N ALA A 193 5.13 8.52 12.87
CA ALA A 193 4.60 8.71 14.21
C ALA A 193 5.10 7.61 15.17
N SER A 194 5.12 6.34 14.71
CA SER A 194 5.68 5.22 15.46
C SER A 194 7.15 5.42 15.84
N ALA A 195 7.98 5.92 14.90
CA ALA A 195 9.38 6.23 15.16
C ALA A 195 9.56 7.40 16.16
N MET A 196 8.66 8.38 16.16
CA MET A 196 8.69 9.50 17.09
C MET A 196 8.28 9.10 18.52
N THR A 197 7.41 8.10 18.68
CA THR A 197 6.91 7.66 19.99
C THR A 197 7.77 6.59 20.66
N LEU A 198 8.83 6.10 20.01
CA LEU A 198 9.64 4.94 20.45
C LEU A 198 10.08 5.02 21.92
N HIS A 199 10.50 6.19 22.40
CA HIS A 199 10.96 6.39 23.77
C HIS A 199 9.86 6.77 24.78
N HIS A 200 8.66 7.11 24.31
CA HIS A 200 7.58 7.57 25.19
C HIS A 200 6.71 6.41 25.66
N ASP A 201 6.30 5.55 24.71
CA ASP A 201 5.45 4.39 25.00
C ASP A 201 5.64 3.34 23.91
N GLU A 202 6.29 2.24 24.26
CA GLU A 202 6.55 1.10 23.37
C GLU A 202 5.25 0.53 22.79
N ARG A 203 4.16 0.50 23.57
CA ARG A 203 2.88 -0.04 23.11
C ARG A 203 2.27 0.82 22.02
N ILE A 204 2.33 2.15 22.17
CA ILE A 204 1.84 3.08 21.15
C ILE A 204 2.67 2.92 19.88
N THR A 205 4.00 2.84 19.99
CA THR A 205 4.88 2.59 18.85
C THR A 205 4.53 1.30 18.11
N LEU A 206 4.29 0.19 18.83
CA LEU A 206 3.89 -1.08 18.23
C LEU A 206 2.52 -0.99 17.53
N ILE A 207 1.55 -0.32 18.14
CA ILE A 207 0.22 -0.11 17.53
C ILE A 207 0.33 0.72 16.25
N LEU A 208 1.04 1.85 16.29
CA LEU A 208 1.23 2.72 15.12
C LEU A 208 2.00 2.01 14.00
N ASN A 209 3.04 1.24 14.35
CA ASN A 209 3.77 0.43 13.38
C ASN A 209 2.87 -0.64 12.75
N SER A 210 2.06 -1.32 13.57
CA SER A 210 1.09 -2.32 13.11
C SER A 210 0.09 -1.71 12.12
N ILE A 211 -0.49 -0.56 12.44
CA ILE A 211 -1.39 0.16 11.51
C ILE A 211 -0.66 0.49 10.20
N SER A 212 0.58 1.00 10.29
CA SER A 212 1.40 1.34 9.12
C SER A 212 1.60 0.14 8.19
N VAL A 213 2.06 -1.02 8.70
CA VAL A 213 2.29 -2.21 7.86
C VAL A 213 1.02 -2.79 7.26
N HIS A 214 -0.13 -2.68 7.95
CA HIS A 214 -1.42 -3.08 7.38
C HIS A 214 -1.81 -2.18 6.20
N LEU A 215 -1.61 -0.87 6.32
CA LEU A 215 -1.88 0.06 5.22
C LEU A 215 -0.94 -0.19 4.04
N PHE A 216 0.35 -0.47 4.27
CA PHE A 216 1.25 -0.90 3.19
C PHE A 216 0.82 -2.21 2.54
N CYS A 217 0.31 -3.17 3.30
CA CYS A 217 -0.22 -4.42 2.77
C CYS A 217 -1.47 -4.18 1.90
N LEU A 218 -2.40 -3.32 2.35
CA LEU A 218 -3.56 -2.92 1.56
C LEU A 218 -3.17 -2.23 0.25
N GLU A 219 -2.16 -1.35 0.29
CA GLU A 219 -1.61 -0.73 -0.90
C GLU A 219 -0.99 -1.78 -1.84
N ALA A 220 -0.20 -2.71 -1.31
CA ALA A 220 0.41 -3.78 -2.09
C ALA A 220 -0.64 -4.66 -2.79
N ILE A 221 -1.71 -5.04 -2.09
CA ILE A 221 -2.85 -5.77 -2.65
C ILE A 221 -3.48 -4.96 -3.80
N THR A 222 -3.74 -3.68 -3.55
CA THR A 222 -4.37 -2.78 -4.53
C THR A 222 -3.52 -2.64 -5.79
N VAL A 223 -2.21 -2.41 -5.65
CA VAL A 223 -1.27 -2.30 -6.77
C VAL A 223 -1.20 -3.61 -7.54
N PHE A 224 -1.10 -4.74 -6.85
CA PHE A 224 -1.01 -6.07 -7.45
C PHE A 224 -2.21 -6.41 -8.34
N PHE A 225 -3.44 -6.11 -7.88
CA PHE A 225 -4.65 -6.43 -8.65
C PHE A 225 -5.01 -5.37 -9.70
N ARG A 226 -4.67 -4.10 -9.48
CA ARG A 226 -5.02 -3.00 -10.39
C ARG A 226 -4.09 -2.92 -11.59
N ARG A 227 -2.83 -3.33 -11.44
CA ARG A 227 -1.83 -3.12 -12.49
C ARG A 227 -2.00 -4.14 -13.62
N ARG A 228 -2.58 -3.70 -14.74
CA ARG A 228 -2.60 -4.44 -16.00
C ARG A 228 -1.47 -3.92 -16.89
N VAL A 229 -0.38 -4.67 -16.97
CA VAL A 229 0.72 -4.37 -17.91
C VAL A 229 0.68 -5.39 -19.06
N SER A 230 0.73 -4.89 -20.29
CA SER A 230 0.95 -5.68 -21.50
C SER A 230 2.43 -5.62 -21.92
N GLY A 231 2.86 -6.54 -22.78
CA GLY A 231 4.21 -6.51 -23.36
C GLY A 231 5.32 -7.17 -22.54
N SER A 232 6.56 -6.87 -22.90
CA SER A 232 7.78 -7.56 -22.42
C SER A 232 8.08 -7.30 -20.93
N LEU A 233 7.66 -6.15 -20.41
CA LEU A 233 7.85 -5.74 -19.02
C LEU A 233 6.87 -6.34 -18.03
N LYS A 234 5.81 -7.01 -18.52
CA LYS A 234 4.78 -7.60 -17.67
C LYS A 234 5.37 -8.48 -16.57
N PHE A 235 6.32 -9.35 -16.90
CA PHE A 235 6.94 -10.24 -15.93
C PHE A 235 7.60 -9.48 -14.77
N TRP A 236 8.35 -8.42 -15.06
CA TRP A 236 9.09 -7.66 -14.05
C TRP A 236 8.17 -6.89 -13.10
N PHE A 237 7.07 -6.35 -13.59
CA PHE A 237 6.06 -5.71 -12.75
C PHE A 237 5.35 -6.71 -11.83
N TRP A 238 4.94 -7.86 -12.37
CA TRP A 238 4.34 -8.92 -11.57
C TRP A 238 5.30 -9.44 -10.50
N LEU A 239 6.59 -9.56 -10.83
CA LEU A 239 7.61 -9.95 -9.88
C LEU A 239 7.81 -8.90 -8.78
N SER A 240 7.95 -7.61 -9.12
CA SER A 240 8.13 -6.55 -8.11
C SER A 240 6.93 -6.42 -7.20
N ASP A 241 5.72 -6.47 -7.76
CA ASP A 241 4.47 -6.34 -7.01
C ASP A 241 4.21 -7.58 -6.13
N GLY A 242 4.50 -8.79 -6.64
CA GLY A 242 4.40 -10.03 -5.88
C GLY A 242 5.39 -10.09 -4.71
N VAL A 243 6.64 -9.66 -4.93
CA VAL A 243 7.65 -9.57 -3.86
C VAL A 243 7.24 -8.51 -2.82
N PHE A 244 6.71 -7.37 -3.24
CA PHE A 244 6.21 -6.32 -2.34
C PHE A 244 5.02 -6.79 -1.49
N LEU A 245 4.07 -7.49 -2.11
CA LEU A 245 2.92 -8.07 -1.42
C LEU A 245 3.34 -9.13 -0.40
N LEU A 246 4.28 -10.01 -0.77
CA LEU A 246 4.82 -11.00 0.17
C LEU A 246 5.53 -10.32 1.35
N ALA A 247 6.34 -9.30 1.08
CA ALA A 247 7.08 -8.56 2.11
C ALA A 247 6.13 -7.86 3.11
N THR A 248 5.12 -7.17 2.62
CA THR A 248 4.12 -6.49 3.47
C THR A 248 3.25 -7.48 4.24
N THR A 249 2.86 -8.60 3.63
CA THR A 249 2.11 -9.68 4.31
C THR A 249 2.91 -10.28 5.46
N LEU A 250 4.20 -10.59 5.24
CA LEU A 250 5.08 -11.06 6.30
C LEU A 250 5.29 -9.99 7.38
N GLY A 251 5.35 -8.71 7.00
CA GLY A 251 5.43 -7.59 7.93
C GLY A 251 4.22 -7.50 8.86
N VAL A 252 3.01 -7.73 8.33
CA VAL A 252 1.77 -7.84 9.12
C VAL A 252 1.83 -9.04 10.07
N ALA A 253 2.25 -10.21 9.59
CA ALA A 253 2.40 -11.38 10.45
C ALA A 253 3.40 -11.13 11.59
N LEU A 254 4.55 -10.52 11.27
CA LEU A 254 5.55 -10.12 12.25
C LEU A 254 4.99 -9.11 13.26
N SER A 255 4.23 -8.10 12.84
CA SER A 255 3.69 -7.09 13.77
C SER A 255 2.76 -7.70 14.82
N TYR A 256 1.99 -8.73 14.47
CA TYR A 256 1.21 -9.48 15.45
C TYR A 256 2.10 -10.31 16.38
N VAL A 257 3.13 -10.97 15.84
CA VAL A 257 4.05 -11.75 16.68
C VAL A 257 4.79 -10.84 17.67
N TYR A 258 5.25 -9.66 17.24
CA TYR A 258 5.87 -8.65 18.11
C TYR A 258 4.94 -8.17 19.23
N ALA A 259 3.63 -8.12 19.00
CA ALA A 259 2.68 -7.70 20.02
C ALA A 259 2.49 -8.72 21.15
N PHE A 260 2.76 -10.01 20.90
CA PHE A 260 2.44 -11.09 21.85
C PHE A 260 3.64 -11.89 22.34
N ASN A 261 4.74 -11.92 21.58
CA ASN A 261 5.90 -12.75 21.89
C ASN A 261 7.14 -11.89 22.16
N LYS A 262 8.01 -12.38 23.06
CA LYS A 262 9.36 -11.85 23.19
C LYS A 262 10.10 -12.06 21.87
N PHE A 263 10.74 -11.00 21.40
CA PHE A 263 11.58 -11.07 20.22
C PHE A 263 12.71 -12.08 20.43
N ASN A 264 13.07 -12.81 19.38
CA ASN A 264 14.07 -13.87 19.44
C ASN A 264 14.79 -13.99 18.09
N ILE A 265 15.88 -14.75 18.05
CA ILE A 265 16.71 -14.92 16.85
C ILE A 265 15.91 -15.41 15.62
N PRO A 266 15.03 -16.44 15.70
CA PRO A 266 14.20 -16.82 14.56
C PRO A 266 13.35 -15.67 14.00
N LEU A 267 12.74 -14.87 14.87
CA LEU A 267 11.94 -13.71 14.44
C LEU A 267 12.81 -12.61 13.85
N ALA A 268 14.00 -12.38 14.39
CA ALA A 268 14.95 -11.42 13.83
C ALA A 268 15.43 -11.83 12.43
N ARG A 269 15.68 -13.13 12.20
CA ARG A 269 15.99 -13.66 10.86
C ARG A 269 14.81 -13.49 9.90
N LEU A 270 13.59 -13.72 10.35
CA LEU A 270 12.38 -13.50 9.54
C LEU A 270 12.20 -12.01 9.21
N SER A 271 12.41 -11.12 10.17
CA SER A 271 12.40 -9.65 9.96
C SER A 271 13.43 -9.23 8.92
N LEU A 272 14.68 -9.72 9.04
CA LEU A 272 15.73 -9.46 8.04
C LEU A 272 15.36 -9.97 6.64
N PHE A 273 14.80 -11.17 6.55
CA PHE A 273 14.32 -11.72 5.29
C PHE A 273 13.21 -10.84 4.69
N THR A 274 12.22 -10.43 5.49
CA THR A 274 11.15 -9.53 5.07
C THR A 274 11.69 -8.20 4.55
N SER A 275 12.62 -7.57 5.26
CA SER A 275 13.25 -6.31 4.83
C SER A 275 14.10 -6.49 3.57
N THR A 276 14.69 -7.67 3.36
CA THR A 276 15.39 -8.00 2.11
C THR A 276 14.40 -8.05 0.94
N LEU A 277 13.19 -8.57 1.13
CA LEU A 277 12.16 -8.58 0.07
C LEU A 277 11.72 -7.15 -0.29
N TRP A 278 11.56 -6.25 0.69
CA TRP A 278 11.34 -4.82 0.44
C TRP A 278 12.44 -4.21 -0.43
N LEU A 279 13.70 -4.46 -0.05
CA LEU A 279 14.86 -3.99 -0.79
C LEU A 279 14.89 -4.53 -2.23
N VAL A 280 14.69 -5.83 -2.42
CA VAL A 280 14.64 -6.46 -3.75
C VAL A 280 13.53 -5.87 -4.60
N SER A 281 12.33 -5.71 -4.04
CA SER A 281 11.21 -5.07 -4.74
C SER A 281 11.55 -3.64 -5.19
N SER A 282 12.16 -2.84 -4.31
CA SER A 282 12.56 -1.46 -4.63
C SER A 282 13.59 -1.37 -5.77
N VAL A 283 14.54 -2.31 -5.82
CA VAL A 283 15.54 -2.41 -6.90
C VAL A 283 14.89 -2.80 -8.22
N ILE A 284 13.91 -3.70 -8.20
CA ILE A 284 13.16 -4.07 -9.42
C ILE A 284 12.34 -2.87 -9.90
N PHE A 285 11.65 -2.14 -9.01
CA PHE A 285 10.87 -0.96 -9.38
C PHE A 285 11.69 0.16 -10.03
N ILE A 286 12.88 0.46 -9.50
CA ILE A 286 13.74 1.46 -10.12
C ILE A 286 14.30 0.96 -11.45
N GLY A 287 14.67 -0.33 -11.53
CA GLY A 287 15.16 -0.96 -12.75
C GLY A 287 14.13 -0.95 -13.88
N THR A 288 12.87 -1.30 -13.59
CA THR A 288 11.77 -1.27 -14.56
C THR A 288 11.48 0.15 -15.03
N ALA A 289 11.44 1.13 -14.12
CA ALA A 289 11.21 2.54 -14.48
C ALA A 289 12.31 3.12 -15.38
N ILE A 290 13.57 2.71 -15.20
CA ILE A 290 14.69 3.08 -16.09
C ILE A 290 14.54 2.38 -17.45
N HIS A 291 14.19 1.09 -17.46
CA HIS A 291 14.04 0.32 -18.69
C HIS A 291 12.92 0.87 -19.58
N MET A 292 11.75 1.19 -19.01
CA MET A 292 10.64 1.82 -19.72
C MET A 292 11.07 3.09 -20.46
N ARG A 293 11.88 3.94 -19.80
CA ARG A 293 12.35 5.19 -20.40
C ARG A 293 13.27 4.96 -21.59
N ARG A 294 14.05 3.87 -21.59
CA ARG A 294 15.02 3.57 -22.64
C ARG A 294 14.36 3.08 -23.92
N HIS A 295 13.24 2.37 -23.80
CA HIS A 295 12.55 1.78 -24.94
C HIS A 295 11.45 2.68 -25.53
N ASP A 296 11.35 3.94 -25.08
CA ASP A 296 10.28 4.88 -25.42
C ASP A 296 8.88 4.26 -25.34
N GLU A 297 8.72 3.20 -24.54
CA GLU A 297 7.42 2.60 -24.27
C GLU A 297 6.58 3.68 -23.58
N SER A 298 5.44 4.01 -24.19
CA SER A 298 4.65 5.13 -23.72
C SER A 298 4.17 4.84 -22.30
N PHE A 299 4.57 5.71 -21.37
CA PHE A 299 4.21 5.57 -19.96
C PHE A 299 2.68 5.59 -19.79
N GLU A 300 1.96 6.26 -20.70
CA GLU A 300 0.49 6.30 -20.71
C GLU A 300 -0.13 4.93 -20.96
N GLU A 301 0.34 4.17 -21.95
CA GLU A 301 -0.25 2.87 -22.31
C GLU A 301 -0.03 1.80 -21.22
N SER A 302 1.03 1.96 -20.43
CA SER A 302 1.34 1.10 -19.29
C SER A 302 0.72 1.58 -17.96
N LEU A 303 0.29 2.85 -17.88
CA LEU A 303 -0.41 3.45 -16.74
C LEU A 303 -1.89 3.77 -17.03
N GLU A 304 -2.52 3.08 -17.99
CA GLU A 304 -3.99 2.97 -18.06
C GLU A 304 -4.52 2.18 -16.85
N LEU A 305 -4.23 2.68 -15.66
CA LEU A 305 -4.96 2.41 -14.45
C LEU A 305 -6.31 3.07 -14.64
N GLU A 306 -7.25 2.36 -15.29
CA GLU A 306 -8.64 2.77 -15.44
C GLU A 306 -9.14 3.26 -14.09
N CYS A 307 -9.17 4.58 -13.88
CA CYS A 307 -9.80 5.16 -12.72
C CYS A 307 -11.30 5.11 -13.04
N PRO A 308 -12.11 4.32 -12.33
CA PRO A 308 -13.53 4.18 -12.65
C PRO A 308 -14.25 5.53 -12.73
N CYS A 309 -13.79 6.49 -11.90
CA CYS A 309 -14.31 7.85 -11.85
C CYS A 309 -14.06 8.66 -13.12
N LYS A 310 -13.01 8.36 -13.90
CA LYS A 310 -12.69 9.12 -15.13
C LYS A 310 -13.58 8.70 -16.30
N LYS A 311 -13.99 7.42 -16.37
CA LYS A 311 -14.94 6.92 -17.38
C LYS A 311 -16.33 7.56 -17.26
N GLN A 312 -16.76 7.94 -16.06
CA GLN A 312 -18.07 8.59 -15.87
C GLN A 312 -18.12 10.03 -16.39
N ILE A 313 -17.01 10.77 -16.36
CA ILE A 313 -16.96 12.17 -16.79
C ILE A 313 -16.94 12.27 -18.32
N THR A 314 -16.24 11.36 -19.02
CA THR A 314 -16.29 11.34 -20.48
C THR A 314 -17.63 10.88 -21.02
N ALA A 315 -18.29 9.90 -20.37
CA ALA A 315 -19.60 9.43 -20.81
C ALA A 315 -20.73 10.48 -20.63
N THR A 316 -20.58 11.43 -19.71
CA THR A 316 -21.57 12.50 -19.50
C THR A 316 -21.42 13.63 -20.52
N ASN A 317 -20.21 13.92 -20.99
CA ASN A 317 -19.97 14.95 -22.01
C ASN A 317 -20.31 14.50 -23.44
N GLU A 318 -20.53 13.20 -23.69
CA GLU A 318 -20.97 12.69 -25.00
C GLU A 318 -22.51 12.62 -25.13
N LEU A 319 -23.23 12.91 -24.04
CA LEU A 319 -24.70 12.94 -24.00
C LEU A 319 -25.29 14.36 -24.02
N GLU A 320 -24.46 15.40 -24.10
CA GLU A 320 -24.84 16.80 -24.31
C GLU A 320 -24.47 17.27 -25.73
#